data_AF-A0A7S3XVE3-F1
#
_entry.id   AF-A0A7S3XVE3-F1
#
_cell.length_a   1.000
_cell.length_b   1.000
_cell.length_c   1.000
_cell.angle_alpha   90.00
_cell.angle_beta   90.00
_cell.angle_gamma   90.00
#
_symmetry.space_group_name_H-M   'P 1'
#
loop_
_entity.id
_entity.type
_entity.pdbx_description
1 polymer ?
#
loop_
_entity_poly.entity_id
_entity_poly.type
_entity_poly.pdbx_seq_one_letter_code
_entity_poly.pdbx_strand_id
1 'polypeptide(L)'
;MSEKFSVDVPAASPLGQGYADVLREVVGRSLPGFVCHYYNHYFAHTAGGLMIGRKISEALLEGATLEFYKWAGDVKEMGMAVIRDIDALADTWSDAQKQECLEETGNTFRYGGALLSHLSGKPVH
;
A
#
# COMPACT_ATOMS: atom_id res chain seq x y z
N MET A 1 -5.20 -16.53 12.59
CA MET A 1 -4.67 -15.38 13.36
C MET A 1 -5.62 -15.01 14.48
N SER A 2 -6.86 -14.59 14.19
CA SER A 2 -7.91 -14.34 15.18
C SER A 2 -8.14 -15.54 16.11
N GLU A 3 -8.21 -16.75 15.57
CA GLU A 3 -8.38 -17.98 16.37
C GLU A 3 -7.14 -18.32 17.22
N LYS A 4 -5.93 -18.19 16.66
CA LYS A 4 -4.67 -18.48 17.37
C LYS A 4 -4.45 -17.51 18.54
N PHE A 5 -4.75 -16.23 18.35
CA PHE A 5 -4.46 -15.18 19.33
C PHE A 5 -5.71 -14.68 20.08
N SER A 6 -6.88 -15.28 19.84
CA SER A 6 -8.17 -14.88 20.42
C SER A 6 -8.47 -13.38 20.26
N VAL A 7 -8.26 -12.85 19.05
CA VAL A 7 -8.44 -11.42 18.72
C VAL A 7 -9.60 -11.26 17.75
N ASP A 8 -10.53 -10.37 18.10
CA ASP A 8 -11.62 -9.96 17.21
C ASP A 8 -11.11 -9.11 16.06
N VAL A 9 -11.66 -9.31 14.86
CA VAL A 9 -11.34 -8.47 13.71
C VAL A 9 -12.07 -7.13 13.88
N PRO A 10 -11.35 -6.00 14.02
CA PRO A 10 -12.00 -4.70 14.19
C PRO A 10 -12.64 -4.23 12.89
N ALA A 11 -13.62 -3.33 13.01
CA ALA A 11 -14.12 -2.58 11.86
C ALA A 11 -13.01 -1.69 11.28
N ALA A 12 -13.08 -1.42 9.96
CA ALA A 12 -12.16 -0.50 9.31
C ALA A 12 -12.26 0.90 9.94
N SER A 13 -11.12 1.54 10.20
CA SER A 13 -11.11 2.91 10.74
C SER A 13 -11.63 3.92 9.72
N PRO A 14 -12.13 5.10 10.16
CA PRO A 14 -12.53 6.16 9.24
C PRO A 14 -11.41 6.60 8.28
N LEU A 15 -10.14 6.50 8.70
CA LEU A 15 -8.98 6.79 7.85
C LEU A 15 -8.83 5.77 6.71
N GLY A 16 -9.04 4.48 7.00
CA GLY A 16 -9.02 3.44 5.98
C GLY A 16 -10.21 3.51 5.03
N GLN A 17 -11.40 3.79 5.55
CA GLN A 17 -12.59 4.02 4.73
C GLN A 17 -12.40 5.23 3.81
N GLY A 18 -11.94 6.36 4.38
CA GLY A 18 -11.69 7.58 3.62
C GLY A 18 -10.63 7.41 2.53
N TYR A 19 -9.54 6.69 2.80
CA TYR A 19 -8.56 6.43 1.73
C TYR A 19 -9.13 5.51 0.64
N ALA A 20 -9.93 4.51 1.01
CA ALA A 20 -10.61 3.67 0.03
C ALA A 20 -11.56 4.49 -0.87
N ASP A 21 -12.28 5.45 -0.31
CA ASP A 21 -13.15 6.36 -1.07
C ASP A 21 -12.35 7.26 -2.02
N VAL A 22 -11.22 7.82 -1.55
CA VAL A 22 -10.30 8.58 -2.40
C VAL A 22 -9.80 7.73 -3.56
N LEU A 23 -9.41 6.47 -3.34
CA LEU A 23 -8.96 5.59 -4.41
C LEU A 23 -10.05 5.32 -5.46
N ARG A 24 -11.31 5.18 -5.02
CA ARG A 24 -12.47 5.03 -5.92
C ARG A 24 -12.73 6.29 -6.74
N GLU A 25 -12.57 7.46 -6.14
CA GLU A 25 -12.68 8.73 -6.85
C GLU A 25 -11.55 8.90 -7.87
N VAL A 26 -10.31 8.66 -7.45
CA VAL A 26 -9.11 8.80 -8.29
C VAL A 26 -9.20 7.90 -9.51
N VAL A 27 -9.55 6.61 -9.36
CA VAL A 27 -9.67 5.71 -10.52
C VAL A 27 -10.80 6.12 -11.47
N GLY A 28 -11.86 6.75 -10.95
CA GLY A 28 -12.95 7.27 -11.77
C GLY A 28 -12.59 8.51 -12.59
N ARG A 29 -11.58 9.29 -12.16
CA ARG A 29 -11.16 10.53 -12.83
C ARG A 29 -9.82 10.46 -13.59
N SER A 30 -8.85 9.70 -13.09
CA SER A 30 -7.48 9.66 -13.61
C SER A 30 -6.84 8.30 -13.36
N LEU A 31 -6.76 7.48 -14.42
CA LEU A 31 -6.01 6.23 -14.39
C LEU A 31 -4.53 6.45 -14.04
N PRO A 32 -3.80 7.45 -14.61
CA PRO A 32 -2.43 7.75 -14.19
C PRO A 32 -2.30 8.04 -12.68
N GLY A 33 -3.19 8.87 -12.14
CA GLY A 33 -3.23 9.13 -10.70
C GLY A 33 -3.45 7.85 -9.88
N PHE A 34 -4.37 6.98 -10.31
CA PHE A 34 -4.61 5.71 -9.63
C PHE A 34 -3.38 4.78 -9.68
N VAL A 35 -2.68 4.72 -10.82
CA VAL A 35 -1.45 3.95 -10.97
C VAL A 35 -0.37 4.43 -10.00
N CYS A 36 -0.27 5.74 -9.73
CA CYS A 36 0.64 6.27 -8.71
C CYS A 36 0.36 5.67 -7.32
N HIS A 37 -0.91 5.63 -6.92
CA HIS A 37 -1.33 5.02 -5.65
C HIS A 37 -1.06 3.51 -5.62
N TYR A 38 -1.40 2.80 -6.70
CA TYR A 38 -1.15 1.37 -6.84
C TYR A 38 0.34 1.05 -6.67
N TYR A 39 1.19 1.72 -7.44
CA TYR A 39 2.64 1.55 -7.39
C TYR A 39 3.17 1.81 -5.97
N ASN A 40 2.88 2.98 -5.40
CA ASN A 40 3.43 3.35 -4.09
C ASN A 40 2.92 2.42 -2.98
N HIS A 41 1.67 1.98 -3.01
CA HIS A 41 1.12 1.09 -1.99
C HIS A 41 1.81 -0.30 -2.01
N TYR A 42 1.85 -0.94 -3.17
CA TYR A 42 2.40 -2.30 -3.27
C TYR A 42 3.92 -2.32 -3.11
N PHE A 43 4.65 -1.37 -3.70
CA PHE A 43 6.10 -1.34 -3.58
C PHE A 43 6.57 -0.89 -2.20
N ALA A 44 5.81 -0.03 -1.50
CA ALA A 44 6.11 0.24 -0.09
C ALA A 44 5.96 -1.02 0.77
N HIS A 45 4.94 -1.85 0.51
CA HIS A 45 4.73 -3.11 1.23
C HIS A 45 5.87 -4.10 1.01
N THR A 46 6.25 -4.35 -0.25
CA THR A 46 7.31 -5.31 -0.60
C THR A 46 8.72 -4.82 -0.28
N ALA A 47 8.90 -3.53 0.04
CA ALA A 47 10.16 -2.97 0.51
C ALA A 47 10.14 -2.74 2.04
N GLY A 48 9.68 -1.57 2.48
CA GLY A 48 9.69 -1.18 3.89
C GLY A 48 8.70 -1.98 4.75
N GLY A 49 7.57 -2.42 4.18
CA GLY A 49 6.55 -3.19 4.86
C GLY A 49 7.05 -4.53 5.39
N LEU A 50 7.96 -5.20 4.68
CA LEU A 50 8.63 -6.42 5.15
C LEU A 50 9.38 -6.21 6.47
N MET A 51 10.12 -5.11 6.57
CA MET A 51 10.89 -4.78 7.78
C MET A 51 9.97 -4.45 8.96
N ILE A 52 8.89 -3.71 8.71
CA ILE A 52 7.86 -3.40 9.71
C ILE A 52 7.18 -4.69 10.20
N GLY A 53 6.76 -5.54 9.27
CA GLY A 53 6.09 -6.81 9.57
C GLY A 53 6.93 -7.75 10.42
N ARG A 54 8.22 -7.90 10.07
CA ARG A 54 9.16 -8.70 10.85
C ARG A 54 9.28 -8.19 12.29
N LYS A 55 9.49 -6.88 12.47
CA LYS A 55 9.61 -6.27 13.81
C LYS A 55 8.37 -6.44 14.66
N ILE A 56 7.18 -6.23 14.09
CA ILE A 56 5.90 -6.42 14.81
C ILE A 56 5.71 -7.89 15.16
N SER A 57 6.04 -8.79 14.24
CA SER A 57 5.90 -10.23 14.48
C SER A 57 6.85 -10.73 15.57
N GLU A 58 8.10 -10.30 15.57
CA GLU A 58 9.07 -10.60 16.64
C GLU A 58 8.59 -10.08 18.00
N ALA A 59 7.98 -8.90 18.04
CA ALA A 59 7.52 -8.27 19.28
C ALA A 59 6.23 -8.88 19.84
N LEU A 60 5.28 -9.28 18.97
CA LEU A 60 3.90 -9.59 19.39
C LEU A 60 3.41 -10.98 18.98
N LEU A 61 4.05 -11.62 18.01
CA LEU A 61 3.51 -12.81 17.31
C LEU A 61 4.51 -13.96 17.25
N GLU A 62 5.42 -14.04 18.23
CA GLU A 62 6.41 -15.12 18.37
C GLU A 62 7.32 -15.29 17.13
N GLY A 63 7.52 -14.22 16.36
CA GLY A 63 8.29 -14.26 15.11
C GLY A 63 7.59 -15.00 13.96
N ALA A 64 6.28 -15.27 14.05
CA ALA A 64 5.52 -15.92 12.99
C ALA A 64 5.45 -15.07 11.71
N THR A 65 5.84 -15.65 10.56
CA THR A 65 5.62 -14.99 9.25
C THR A 65 4.15 -15.07 8.87
N LEU A 66 3.47 -13.91 8.85
CA LEU A 66 2.07 -13.79 8.43
C LEU A 66 1.91 -14.00 6.93
N GLU A 67 0.75 -14.52 6.52
CA GLU A 67 0.39 -14.73 5.10
C GLU A 67 0.49 -13.44 4.27
N PHE A 68 0.27 -12.27 4.89
CA PHE A 68 0.43 -10.96 4.24
C PHE A 68 1.85 -10.69 3.70
N TYR A 69 2.86 -11.41 4.21
CA TYR A 69 4.27 -11.31 3.80
C TYR A 69 4.75 -12.57 3.08
N LYS A 70 3.83 -13.40 2.57
CA LYS A 70 4.16 -14.60 1.78
C LYS A 70 3.66 -14.42 0.36
N TRP A 71 4.44 -14.92 -0.58
CA TRP A 71 4.11 -14.93 -2.00
C TRP A 71 4.32 -16.33 -2.57
N ALA A 72 3.57 -16.68 -3.60
CA ALA A 72 3.68 -17.98 -4.26
C ALA A 72 4.97 -18.14 -5.10
N GLY A 73 5.72 -17.05 -5.33
CA GLY A 73 6.95 -17.03 -6.12
C GLY A 73 7.89 -15.91 -5.67
N ASP A 74 8.92 -15.62 -6.48
CA ASP A 74 9.90 -14.58 -6.17
C ASP A 74 9.29 -13.17 -6.31
N VAL A 75 9.13 -12.48 -5.18
CA VAL A 75 8.50 -11.16 -5.11
C VAL A 75 9.26 -10.09 -5.89
N LYS A 76 10.57 -10.22 -6.06
CA LYS A 76 11.37 -9.27 -6.85
C LYS A 76 11.11 -9.46 -8.34
N GLU A 77 11.07 -10.71 -8.80
CA GLU A 77 10.73 -11.02 -10.20
C GLU A 77 9.31 -10.56 -10.54
N MET A 78 8.34 -10.82 -9.66
CA MET A 78 6.97 -10.33 -9.81
C MET A 78 6.91 -8.79 -9.82
N GLY A 79 7.63 -8.13 -8.91
CA GLY A 79 7.72 -6.67 -8.87
C GLY A 79 8.32 -6.09 -10.15
N MET A 80 9.39 -6.68 -10.68
CA MET A 80 9.99 -6.25 -11.95
C MET A 80 9.05 -6.43 -13.15
N ALA A 81 8.18 -7.46 -13.14
CA ALA A 81 7.16 -7.61 -14.16
C ALA A 81 6.12 -6.48 -14.09
N VAL A 82 5.63 -6.16 -12.90
CA VAL A 82 4.70 -5.04 -12.68
C VAL A 82 5.32 -3.70 -13.09
N ILE A 83 6.61 -3.47 -12.82
CA ILE A 83 7.30 -2.24 -13.29
C ILE A 83 7.24 -2.14 -14.82
N ARG A 84 7.57 -3.23 -15.53
CA ARG A 84 7.53 -3.24 -17.00
C ARG A 84 6.13 -2.95 -17.55
N ASP A 85 5.10 -3.49 -16.91
CA ASP A 85 3.70 -3.25 -17.32
C ASP A 85 3.30 -1.79 -17.07
N ILE A 86 3.74 -1.19 -15.95
CA ILE A 86 3.52 0.23 -15.65
C ILE A 86 4.27 1.12 -16.64
N ASP A 87 5.53 0.81 -16.96
CA ASP A 87 6.33 1.57 -17.92
C ASP A 87 5.69 1.53 -19.32
N ALA A 88 5.28 0.35 -19.78
CA ALA A 88 4.60 0.19 -21.06
C ALA A 88 3.25 0.94 -21.11
N LEU A 89 2.51 0.98 -19.99
CA LEU A 89 1.30 1.78 -19.88
C LEU A 89 1.63 3.28 -19.91
N ALA A 90 2.64 3.71 -19.17
CA ALA A 90 3.05 5.12 -19.07
C ALA A 90 3.60 5.66 -20.40
N ASP A 91 4.18 4.82 -21.26
CA ASP A 91 4.60 5.21 -22.62
C ASP A 91 3.43 5.65 -23.51
N THR A 92 2.20 5.20 -23.19
CA THR A 92 0.99 5.62 -23.91
C THR A 92 0.41 6.96 -23.41
N TRP A 93 0.92 7.47 -22.29
CA TRP A 93 0.41 8.69 -21.66
C TRP A 93 0.99 9.95 -22.29
N SER A 94 0.16 10.98 -22.38
CA SER A 94 0.62 12.35 -22.60
C SER A 94 1.47 12.86 -21.43
N ASP A 95 2.24 13.93 -21.67
CA ASP A 95 3.02 14.55 -20.61
C ASP A 95 2.16 15.06 -19.45
N ALA A 96 0.94 15.56 -19.74
CA ALA A 96 -0.02 15.98 -18.74
C ALA A 96 -0.46 14.80 -17.84
N GLN A 97 -0.72 13.63 -18.43
CA GLN A 97 -1.09 12.43 -17.67
C GLN A 97 0.07 11.88 -16.83
N LYS A 98 1.30 11.94 -17.35
CA LYS A 98 2.50 11.61 -16.56
C LYS A 98 2.65 12.55 -15.37
N GLN A 99 2.41 13.85 -15.59
CA GLN A 99 2.43 14.85 -14.54
C GLN A 99 1.34 14.60 -13.48
N GLU A 100 0.09 14.31 -13.88
CA GLU A 100 -0.99 13.93 -12.95
C GLU A 100 -0.61 12.74 -12.07
N CYS A 101 0.01 11.71 -12.64
CA CYS A 101 0.52 10.57 -11.87
C CYS A 101 1.51 11.03 -10.79
N LEU A 102 2.49 11.87 -11.15
CA LEU A 102 3.50 12.34 -10.22
C LEU A 102 2.90 13.25 -9.12
N GLU A 103 1.91 14.08 -9.45
CA GLU A 103 1.23 14.96 -8.50
C GLU A 103 0.50 14.21 -7.39
N GLU A 104 -0.01 13.01 -7.66
CA GLU A 104 -0.63 12.15 -6.63
C GLU A 104 0.38 11.58 -5.62
N THR A 105 1.68 11.64 -5.88
CA THR A 105 2.72 11.05 -5.00
C THR A 105 2.56 11.54 -3.56
N GLY A 106 2.37 12.85 -3.36
CA GLY A 106 2.19 13.42 -2.02
C GLY A 106 0.96 12.87 -1.29
N ASN A 107 -0.13 12.62 -2.03
CA ASN A 107 -1.34 12.00 -1.48
C ASN A 107 -1.10 10.55 -1.06
N THR A 108 -0.32 9.78 -1.82
CA THR A 108 0.03 8.40 -1.44
C THR A 108 0.70 8.33 -0.07
N PHE A 109 1.68 9.22 0.19
CA PHE A 109 2.38 9.31 1.47
C PHE A 109 1.48 9.84 2.58
N ARG A 110 0.63 10.84 2.29
CA ARG A 110 -0.31 11.39 3.25
C ARG A 110 -1.28 10.32 3.77
N TYR A 111 -1.97 9.63 2.87
CA TYR A 111 -2.97 8.64 3.27
C TYR A 111 -2.35 7.35 3.83
N GLY A 112 -1.28 6.84 3.18
CA GLY A 112 -0.53 5.69 3.69
C GLY A 112 0.10 5.94 5.06
N GLY A 113 0.66 7.14 5.26
CA GLY A 113 1.21 7.59 6.54
C GLY A 113 0.14 7.69 7.62
N ALA A 114 -1.04 8.25 7.31
CA ALA A 114 -2.15 8.33 8.26
C ALA A 114 -2.62 6.94 8.74
N LEU A 115 -2.67 5.95 7.83
CA LEU A 115 -2.96 4.56 8.19
C LEU A 115 -1.91 3.99 9.16
N LEU A 116 -0.62 4.16 8.86
CA LEU A 116 0.45 3.69 9.73
C LEU A 116 0.46 4.40 11.10
N SER A 117 0.18 5.70 11.13
CA SER A 117 0.05 6.46 12.38
C SER A 117 -1.08 5.91 13.23
N HIS A 118 -2.25 5.65 12.65
CA HIS A 118 -3.37 5.02 13.33
C HIS A 118 -3.03 3.64 13.90
N LEU A 119 -2.38 2.78 13.10
CA LEU A 119 -1.95 1.44 13.54
C LEU A 119 -0.90 1.48 14.66
N SER A 120 -0.03 2.49 14.66
CA SER A 120 1.00 2.65 15.69
C SER A 120 0.50 3.33 16.98
N GLY A 121 -0.77 3.73 17.04
CA GLY A 121 -1.35 4.46 18.17
C GLY A 121 -0.80 5.88 18.35
N LYS A 122 -0.10 6.43 17.35
CA LYS A 122 0.43 7.79 17.38
C LYS A 122 -0.64 8.79 16.95
N PRO A 123 -0.67 10.00 17.54
CA PRO A 123 -1.56 11.06 17.07
C PRO A 123 -1.29 11.38 15.60
N VAL A 124 -2.35 11.55 14.81
CA VAL A 124 -2.26 12.14 13.47
C VAL A 124 -2.16 13.65 13.67
N HIS A 125 -1.01 14.25 13.37
CA HIS A 125 -0.78 15.70 13.40
C HIS A 125 -1.20 16.35 12.09
#